data_AF-A0A6C0CF97-F1
#
_entry.id   AF-A0A6C0CF97-F1
#
_cell.length_a   1.000
_cell.length_b   1.000
_cell.length_c   1.000
_cell.angle_alpha   90.00
_cell.angle_beta   90.00
_cell.angle_gamma   90.00
#
_symmetry.space_group_name_H-M   'P 1'
#
loop_
_entity.id
_entity.type
_entity.pdbx_description
1 polymer ?
#
loop_
_entity_poly.entity_id
_entity_poly.type
_entity_poly.pdbx_seq_one_letter_code
_entity_poly.pdbx_strand_id
1 'polypeptide(L)'
;MIATQQIKSTTAKPISLENYKTINVLKWNNSKWKNLCPYLLKTDGNEVYVNEGGILFENFYQGCKVYDTVYENEVYPSRYYINNPKYLWWKYTPTNPSGDIIIEKDKDYENDVINYDNYFRWRDCLWKCKNPIRYPNKIHRRKNTKFALCIDREGSEQRLDYISSRKEIYVKEYIRLIKVLPEYAKLLNKLKDGENIMICEVDVPAKNKRGEYGDDCDDNNICNMTIEKLELLLNDTSEAFGHGLCLAYSLLLDLHEHNLDT
;
A
#
# COMPACT_ATOMS: atom_id res chain seq x y z
N MET A 1 21.52 6.81 -8.70
CA MET A 1 20.28 6.73 -9.53
C MET A 1 19.32 5.70 -8.93
N ILE A 2 18.01 5.88 -9.10
CA ILE A 2 17.01 4.87 -8.74
C ILE A 2 16.31 4.36 -10.01
N ALA A 3 16.23 3.04 -10.14
CA ALA A 3 15.36 2.38 -11.10
C ALA A 3 14.35 1.48 -10.38
N THR A 4 13.22 1.20 -11.01
CA THR A 4 12.27 0.17 -10.57
C THR A 4 12.21 -0.96 -11.57
N GLN A 5 11.95 -2.17 -11.10
CA GLN A 5 11.67 -3.31 -11.98
C GLN A 5 10.34 -3.96 -11.59
N GLN A 6 9.46 -4.16 -12.57
CA GLN A 6 8.27 -4.97 -12.34
C GLN A 6 8.62 -6.45 -12.18
N ILE A 7 8.24 -7.05 -11.06
CA ILE A 7 8.33 -8.50 -10.83
C ILE A 7 6.95 -9.16 -10.85
N LYS A 8 6.87 -10.41 -11.32
CA LYS A 8 5.60 -11.13 -11.46
C LYS A 8 4.95 -11.51 -10.11
N SER A 9 5.77 -11.68 -9.07
CA SER A 9 5.31 -12.05 -7.73
C SER A 9 6.35 -11.66 -6.68
N THR A 10 5.96 -11.69 -5.41
CA THR A 10 6.86 -11.45 -4.26
C THR A 10 8.03 -12.44 -4.19
N THR A 11 7.90 -13.60 -4.85
CA THR A 11 8.91 -14.67 -4.91
C THR A 11 9.71 -14.70 -6.21
N ALA A 12 9.32 -13.91 -7.22
CA ALA A 12 10.03 -13.88 -8.48
C ALA A 12 11.44 -13.34 -8.29
N LYS A 13 12.41 -13.96 -8.98
CA LYS A 13 13.79 -13.49 -8.99
C LYS A 13 13.89 -12.28 -9.92
N PRO A 14 14.29 -11.10 -9.42
CA PRO A 14 14.51 -9.95 -10.28
C PRO A 14 15.70 -10.18 -11.22
N ILE A 15 15.71 -9.46 -12.34
CA ILE A 15 16.86 -9.46 -13.26
C ILE A 15 17.86 -8.48 -12.70
N SER A 16 19.08 -8.94 -12.42
CA SER A 16 20.14 -8.05 -11.94
C SER A 16 20.58 -7.12 -13.07
N LEU A 17 20.78 -5.84 -12.73
CA LEU A 17 21.39 -4.86 -13.62
C LEU A 17 22.81 -4.56 -13.14
N GLU A 18 23.75 -4.43 -14.07
CA GLU A 18 25.14 -4.11 -13.74
C GLU A 18 25.21 -2.75 -13.01
N ASN A 19 26.05 -2.64 -11.99
CA ASN A 19 26.20 -1.44 -11.14
C ASN A 19 24.96 -1.04 -10.32
N TYR A 20 23.92 -1.88 -10.26
CA TYR A 20 22.75 -1.64 -9.43
C TYR A 20 22.69 -2.58 -8.23
N LYS A 21 22.42 -2.01 -7.06
CA LYS A 21 22.01 -2.79 -5.89
C LYS A 21 20.53 -3.12 -5.98
N THR A 22 20.22 -4.38 -6.26
CA THR A 22 18.84 -4.87 -6.26
C THR A 22 18.25 -4.96 -4.85
N ILE A 23 17.06 -4.39 -4.67
CA ILE A 23 16.24 -4.52 -3.46
C ILE A 23 14.86 -5.03 -3.85
N ASN A 24 14.30 -5.97 -3.08
CA ASN A 24 12.93 -6.43 -3.23
C ASN A 24 12.18 -6.12 -1.94
N VAL A 25 11.31 -5.10 -2.01
CA VAL A 25 10.62 -4.54 -0.85
C VAL A 25 9.40 -5.38 -0.45
N LEU A 26 8.86 -6.16 -1.38
CA LEU A 26 7.80 -7.14 -1.11
C LEU A 26 8.27 -8.45 -0.51
N LYS A 27 9.57 -8.74 -0.57
CA LYS A 27 10.09 -9.97 -0.01
C LYS A 27 10.24 -9.81 1.50
N TRP A 28 9.21 -10.15 2.28
CA TRP A 28 9.27 -10.09 3.74
C TRP A 28 9.96 -11.31 4.39
N ASN A 29 10.11 -12.42 3.65
CA ASN A 29 10.80 -13.61 4.11
C ASN A 29 12.27 -13.62 3.65
N ASN A 30 13.20 -13.80 4.61
CA ASN A 30 14.64 -13.90 4.35
C ASN A 30 15.22 -12.73 3.53
N SER A 31 14.68 -11.52 3.71
CA SER A 31 15.21 -10.28 3.15
C SER A 31 15.75 -9.40 4.27
N LYS A 32 16.91 -8.81 4.04
CA LYS A 32 17.46 -7.76 4.90
C LYS A 32 16.68 -6.43 4.84
N TRP A 33 15.78 -6.31 3.86
CA TRP A 33 14.93 -5.13 3.65
C TRP A 33 13.48 -5.34 4.10
N LYS A 34 13.19 -6.47 4.77
CA LYS A 34 11.83 -6.88 5.12
C LYS A 34 11.06 -5.84 5.94
N ASN A 35 11.75 -5.05 6.77
CA ASN A 35 11.12 -4.05 7.63
C ASN A 35 10.56 -2.84 6.84
N LEU A 36 11.02 -2.64 5.60
CA LEU A 36 10.43 -1.67 4.68
C LEU A 36 9.12 -2.21 4.05
N CYS A 37 8.81 -3.50 4.20
CA CYS A 37 7.60 -4.08 3.62
C CYS A 37 6.36 -3.63 4.41
N PRO A 38 5.28 -3.15 3.75
CA PRO A 38 4.04 -2.78 4.44
C PRO A 38 3.37 -3.95 5.20
N TYR A 39 3.83 -5.17 4.96
CA TYR A 39 3.32 -6.38 5.61
C TYR A 39 3.99 -6.67 6.96
N LEU A 40 5.08 -5.96 7.27
CA LEU A 40 5.76 -6.01 8.57
C LEU A 40 5.80 -4.65 9.25
N LEU A 41 5.70 -3.56 8.49
CA LEU A 41 5.58 -2.20 9.00
C LEU A 41 4.30 -2.08 9.83
N LYS A 42 4.39 -1.33 10.94
CA LYS A 42 3.26 -1.07 11.82
C LYS A 42 3.05 0.42 11.99
N THR A 43 1.80 0.80 12.18
CA THR A 43 1.43 2.15 12.63
C THR A 43 2.01 2.44 14.01
N ASP A 44 2.24 3.71 14.31
CA ASP A 44 2.72 4.19 15.60
C ASP A 44 1.65 4.96 16.39
N GLY A 45 0.45 5.13 15.83
CA GLY A 45 -0.67 5.85 16.43
C GLY A 45 -0.62 7.36 16.15
N ASN A 46 0.39 7.85 15.45
CA ASN A 46 0.54 9.26 15.05
C ASN A 46 0.06 9.54 13.63
N GLU A 47 -0.56 8.56 12.97
CA GLU A 47 -1.16 8.74 11.65
C GLU A 47 -2.32 9.75 11.70
N VAL A 48 -2.59 10.40 10.55
CA VAL A 48 -3.73 11.31 10.41
C VAL A 48 -5.05 10.61 10.73
N TYR A 49 -5.25 9.39 10.25
CA TYR A 49 -6.40 8.58 10.67
C TYR A 49 -6.10 7.98 12.04
N VAL A 50 -6.82 8.49 13.04
CA VAL A 50 -6.70 8.08 14.43
C VAL A 50 -6.77 6.56 14.59
N ASN A 51 -5.75 6.03 15.27
CA ASN A 51 -5.64 4.63 15.65
C ASN A 51 -4.72 4.49 16.88
N GLU A 52 -4.73 3.31 17.50
CA GLU A 52 -3.97 3.05 18.74
C GLU A 52 -2.49 2.68 18.50
N GLY A 53 -2.04 2.64 17.24
CA GLY A 53 -0.73 2.11 16.86
C GLY A 53 -0.66 0.58 16.84
N GLY A 54 0.44 0.04 16.35
CA GLY A 54 0.72 -1.39 16.32
C GLY A 54 -0.07 -2.20 15.28
N ILE A 55 -0.84 -1.53 14.41
CA ILE A 55 -1.60 -2.14 13.31
C ILE A 55 -0.66 -2.38 12.14
N LEU A 56 -0.72 -3.53 11.48
CA LEU A 56 0.05 -3.74 10.24
C LEU A 56 -0.36 -2.69 9.21
N PHE A 57 0.62 -2.02 8.59
CA PHE A 57 0.36 -0.90 7.69
C PHE A 57 -0.57 -1.26 6.53
N GLU A 58 -0.41 -2.47 5.96
CA GLU A 58 -1.36 -3.00 4.96
C GLU A 58 -2.80 -3.05 5.50
N ASN A 59 -3.00 -3.55 6.72
CA ASN A 59 -4.34 -3.65 7.32
C ASN A 59 -4.90 -2.28 7.68
N PHE A 60 -4.04 -1.35 8.13
CA PHE A 60 -4.40 0.05 8.38
C PHE A 60 -5.02 0.65 7.12
N TYR A 61 -4.27 0.72 6.02
CA TYR A 61 -4.75 1.31 4.77
C TYR A 61 -5.97 0.60 4.18
N GLN A 62 -6.02 -0.73 4.26
CA GLN A 62 -7.17 -1.48 3.77
C GLN A 62 -8.43 -1.24 4.61
N GLY A 63 -8.29 -1.03 5.93
CA GLY A 63 -9.38 -0.67 6.82
C GLY A 63 -9.89 0.76 6.64
N CYS A 64 -9.11 1.64 6.00
CA CYS A 64 -9.61 2.95 5.61
C CYS A 64 -10.66 2.89 4.50
N LYS A 65 -10.72 1.81 3.72
CA LYS A 65 -11.62 1.72 2.56
C LYS A 65 -13.07 1.51 2.96
N VAL A 66 -13.96 2.18 2.24
CA VAL A 66 -15.41 2.02 2.40
C VAL A 66 -16.00 1.35 1.17
N TYR A 67 -16.90 0.40 1.39
CA TYR A 67 -17.64 -0.37 0.38
C TYR A 67 -19.14 -0.13 0.55
N ASP A 68 -19.98 -0.45 -0.44
CA ASP A 68 -21.44 -0.48 -0.21
C ASP A 68 -21.81 -1.53 0.84
N THR A 69 -21.21 -2.71 0.70
CA THR A 69 -21.47 -3.89 1.53
C THR A 69 -20.17 -4.66 1.75
N VAL A 70 -19.95 -5.11 2.97
CA VAL A 70 -18.88 -6.02 3.33
C VAL A 70 -19.45 -7.42 3.53
N TYR A 71 -18.88 -8.39 2.82
CA TYR A 71 -19.36 -9.78 2.85
C TYR A 71 -18.49 -10.65 3.74
N GLU A 72 -19.00 -11.84 4.07
CA GLU A 72 -18.19 -12.90 4.68
C GLU A 72 -16.93 -13.16 3.85
N ASN A 73 -15.78 -13.25 4.51
CA ASN A 73 -14.52 -13.51 3.86
C ASN A 73 -13.60 -14.35 4.75
N GLU A 74 -12.89 -15.29 4.14
CA GLU A 74 -11.81 -16.05 4.77
C GLU A 74 -10.55 -15.87 3.92
N VAL A 75 -9.46 -15.48 4.58
CA VAL A 75 -8.19 -15.21 3.92
C VAL A 75 -7.15 -16.20 4.40
N TYR A 76 -6.43 -16.76 3.44
CA TYR A 76 -5.38 -17.75 3.62
C TYR A 76 -4.08 -17.24 2.97
N PRO A 77 -2.89 -17.67 3.44
CA PRO A 77 -1.59 -17.27 2.88
C PRO A 77 -1.41 -17.66 1.41
N SER A 78 -2.12 -18.71 0.98
CA SER A 78 -2.00 -19.30 -0.34
C SER A 78 -3.28 -20.05 -0.69
N ARG A 79 -3.58 -20.12 -2.00
CA ARG A 79 -4.72 -20.88 -2.52
C ARG A 79 -4.69 -22.38 -2.17
N TYR A 80 -3.51 -22.93 -1.92
CA TYR A 80 -3.33 -24.35 -1.56
C TYR A 80 -3.78 -24.66 -0.12
N TYR A 81 -4.03 -23.65 0.70
CA TYR A 81 -4.44 -23.82 2.10
C TYR A 81 -5.89 -23.46 2.38
N ILE A 82 -6.66 -23.16 1.33
CA ILE A 82 -8.10 -22.88 1.47
C ILE A 82 -8.78 -24.07 2.14
N ASN A 83 -9.69 -23.78 3.08
CA ASN A 83 -10.41 -24.75 3.93
C ASN A 83 -9.56 -25.46 4.99
N ASN A 84 -8.29 -25.08 5.17
CA ASN A 84 -7.47 -25.61 6.27
C ASN A 84 -7.38 -24.58 7.41
N PRO A 85 -8.05 -24.82 8.55
CA PRO A 85 -8.14 -23.84 9.65
C PRO A 85 -6.77 -23.49 10.26
N LYS A 86 -5.76 -24.36 10.13
CA LYS A 86 -4.39 -24.08 10.58
C LYS A 86 -3.77 -22.87 9.87
N TYR A 87 -4.19 -22.62 8.62
CA TYR A 87 -3.65 -21.56 7.78
C TYR A 87 -4.64 -20.41 7.59
N LEU A 88 -5.75 -20.39 8.34
CA LEU A 88 -6.70 -19.27 8.30
C LEU A 88 -6.03 -18.03 8.91
N TRP A 89 -5.74 -17.04 8.07
CA TRP A 89 -5.11 -15.79 8.52
C TRP A 89 -6.11 -14.81 9.11
N TRP A 90 -7.30 -14.77 8.52
CA TRP A 90 -8.35 -13.84 8.90
C TRP A 90 -9.70 -14.35 8.45
N LYS A 91 -10.71 -14.14 9.28
CA LYS A 91 -12.11 -14.41 8.98
C LYS A 91 -12.95 -13.23 9.42
N TYR A 92 -13.82 -12.77 8.51
CA TYR A 92 -14.87 -11.81 8.82
C TYR A 92 -16.22 -12.46 8.60
N THR A 93 -17.10 -12.36 9.59
CA THR A 93 -18.48 -12.84 9.52
C THR A 93 -19.42 -11.65 9.69
N PRO A 94 -20.24 -11.32 8.67
CA PRO A 94 -21.20 -10.24 8.78
C PRO A 94 -22.34 -10.59 9.75
N THR A 95 -23.05 -9.59 10.28
CA THR A 95 -24.24 -9.82 11.11
C THR A 95 -25.42 -10.25 10.27
N ASN A 96 -25.46 -9.83 9.00
CA ASN A 96 -26.50 -10.21 8.05
C ASN A 96 -25.97 -11.25 7.06
N PRO A 97 -26.74 -12.30 6.73
CA PRO A 97 -26.34 -13.31 5.74
C PRO A 97 -26.03 -12.74 4.35
N SER A 98 -26.65 -11.61 4.00
CA SER A 98 -26.42 -10.87 2.76
C SER A 98 -25.16 -9.99 2.77
N GLY A 99 -24.45 -9.90 3.90
CA GLY A 99 -23.37 -8.95 4.13
C GLY A 99 -23.81 -7.74 4.95
N ASP A 100 -22.85 -7.06 5.56
CA ASP A 100 -23.08 -5.84 6.33
C ASP A 100 -23.12 -4.63 5.39
N ILE A 101 -24.24 -3.93 5.43
CA ILE A 101 -24.43 -2.69 4.68
C ILE A 101 -23.62 -1.61 5.40
N ILE A 102 -22.67 -1.01 4.67
CA ILE A 102 -21.82 0.05 5.20
C ILE A 102 -22.30 1.41 4.71
N ILE A 103 -22.80 1.48 3.47
CA ILE A 103 -23.41 2.67 2.91
C ILE A 103 -24.90 2.40 2.71
N GLU A 104 -25.73 3.19 3.37
CA GLU A 104 -27.16 3.20 3.19
C GLU A 104 -27.54 4.32 2.24
N LYS A 105 -28.36 4.00 1.23
CA LYS A 105 -28.97 5.01 0.39
C LYS A 105 -30.14 5.61 1.15
N ASP A 106 -29.98 6.84 1.58
CA ASP A 106 -31.10 7.60 2.08
C ASP A 106 -32.08 7.84 0.91
N LYS A 107 -33.37 7.61 1.14
CA LYS A 107 -34.40 7.85 0.12
C LYS A 107 -34.72 9.34 -0.01
N ASP A 108 -34.40 10.12 1.02
CA ASP A 108 -34.79 11.51 1.16
C ASP A 108 -33.60 12.48 1.08
N TYR A 109 -32.36 11.97 1.04
CA TYR A 109 -31.14 12.78 0.91
C TYR A 109 -30.31 12.36 -0.31
N GLU A 110 -29.68 13.35 -0.96
CA GLU A 110 -28.76 13.13 -2.10
C GLU A 110 -27.43 12.47 -1.69
N ASN A 111 -27.19 12.26 -0.39
CA ASN A 111 -25.89 11.85 0.13
C ASN A 111 -25.91 10.45 0.76
N ASP A 112 -24.85 9.69 0.48
CA ASP A 112 -24.56 8.39 1.10
C ASP A 112 -24.35 8.51 2.62
N VAL A 113 -25.12 7.76 3.42
CA VAL A 113 -24.99 7.70 4.89
C VAL A 113 -24.15 6.47 5.28
N ILE A 114 -23.14 6.66 6.11
CA ILE A 114 -22.29 5.56 6.60
C ILE A 114 -22.93 4.92 7.83
N ASN A 115 -23.15 3.62 7.77
CA ASN A 115 -23.45 2.80 8.94
C ASN A 115 -22.16 2.54 9.73
N TYR A 116 -21.88 3.43 10.69
CA TYR A 116 -20.65 3.45 11.46
C TYR A 116 -20.42 2.18 12.30
N ASP A 117 -21.47 1.58 12.84
CA ASP A 117 -21.36 0.35 13.63
C ASP A 117 -20.86 -0.81 12.77
N ASN A 118 -21.41 -0.98 11.57
CA ASN A 118 -20.95 -2.00 10.64
C ASN A 118 -19.55 -1.70 10.11
N TYR A 119 -19.26 -0.43 9.79
CA TYR A 119 -17.94 -0.02 9.32
C TYR A 119 -16.85 -0.32 10.37
N PHE A 120 -17.02 0.14 11.60
CA PHE A 120 -16.03 -0.04 12.66
C PHE A 120 -15.91 -1.49 13.09
N ARG A 121 -17.00 -2.27 13.12
CA ARG A 121 -16.90 -3.71 13.39
C ARG A 121 -16.02 -4.43 12.36
N TRP A 122 -16.19 -4.14 11.07
CA TRP A 122 -15.35 -4.70 10.02
C TRP A 122 -13.91 -4.21 10.10
N ARG A 123 -13.72 -2.88 10.20
CA ARG A 123 -12.40 -2.25 10.29
C ARG A 123 -11.60 -2.79 11.47
N ASP A 124 -12.21 -2.86 12.64
CA ASP A 124 -11.52 -3.29 13.85
C ASP A 124 -11.19 -4.78 13.80
N CYS A 125 -12.05 -5.60 13.19
CA CYS A 125 -11.74 -7.01 12.92
C CYS A 125 -10.48 -7.14 12.03
N LEU A 126 -10.34 -6.29 11.02
CA LEU A 126 -9.18 -6.23 10.14
C LEU A 126 -7.92 -5.69 10.86
N TRP A 127 -8.04 -4.58 11.57
CA TRP A 127 -6.91 -3.94 12.28
C TRP A 127 -6.34 -4.81 13.40
N LYS A 128 -7.17 -5.65 14.04
CA LYS A 128 -6.72 -6.62 15.05
C LYS A 128 -5.98 -7.82 14.44
N CYS A 129 -6.09 -8.05 13.13
CA CYS A 129 -5.41 -9.17 12.46
C CYS A 129 -3.89 -8.98 12.46
N LYS A 130 -3.17 -10.04 12.85
CA LYS A 130 -1.69 -10.06 12.90
C LYS A 130 -1.03 -10.47 11.58
N ASN A 131 -1.82 -10.79 10.55
CA ASN A 131 -1.36 -11.12 9.21
C ASN A 131 -1.77 -9.99 8.23
N PRO A 132 -1.00 -9.74 7.16
CA PRO A 132 -1.35 -8.73 6.16
C PRO A 132 -2.51 -9.21 5.27
N ILE A 133 -3.57 -8.42 5.18
CA ILE A 133 -4.80 -8.75 4.44
C ILE A 133 -5.00 -7.76 3.29
N ARG A 134 -4.54 -8.14 2.09
CA ARG A 134 -4.60 -7.26 0.90
C ARG A 134 -6.01 -7.05 0.32
N TYR A 135 -6.91 -8.00 0.54
CA TYR A 135 -8.26 -7.98 -0.04
C TYR A 135 -9.33 -8.35 1.01
N PRO A 136 -9.59 -7.48 2.00
CA PRO A 136 -10.50 -7.78 3.10
C PRO A 136 -11.96 -7.97 2.67
N ASN A 137 -12.37 -7.45 1.51
CA ASN A 137 -13.71 -7.66 0.94
C ASN A 137 -13.68 -8.49 -0.37
N LYS A 138 -12.79 -9.49 -0.45
CA LYS A 138 -12.55 -10.36 -1.63
C LYS A 138 -11.90 -9.66 -2.83
N ILE A 139 -10.99 -10.39 -3.49
CA ILE A 139 -10.19 -9.86 -4.61
C ILE A 139 -11.01 -9.35 -5.80
N HIS A 140 -12.15 -9.97 -6.11
CA HIS A 140 -13.01 -9.57 -7.23
C HIS A 140 -13.81 -8.29 -6.96
N ARG A 141 -13.94 -7.86 -5.70
CA ARG A 141 -14.64 -6.62 -5.30
C ARG A 141 -13.70 -5.47 -4.97
N ARG A 142 -12.39 -5.62 -5.18
CA ARG A 142 -11.41 -4.55 -4.91
C ARG A 142 -11.73 -3.23 -5.62
N LYS A 143 -12.38 -3.32 -6.79
CA LYS A 143 -12.83 -2.17 -7.60
C LYS A 143 -14.13 -1.53 -7.09
N ASN A 144 -14.80 -2.13 -6.11
CA ASN A 144 -16.07 -1.64 -5.56
C ASN A 144 -15.84 -0.71 -4.35
N THR A 145 -14.59 -0.37 -4.05
CA THR A 145 -14.26 0.66 -3.05
C THR A 145 -14.84 1.99 -3.52
N LYS A 146 -15.57 2.69 -2.64
CA LYS A 146 -16.17 3.99 -2.97
C LYS A 146 -15.22 5.14 -2.70
N PHE A 147 -14.66 5.15 -1.50
CA PHE A 147 -13.71 6.14 -1.00
C PHE A 147 -12.91 5.50 0.14
N ALA A 148 -11.90 6.21 0.64
CA ALA A 148 -11.32 5.96 1.95
C ALA A 148 -11.90 6.96 2.96
N LEU A 149 -12.28 6.45 4.13
CA LEU A 149 -12.67 7.26 5.26
C LEU A 149 -11.43 7.58 6.09
N CYS A 150 -11.25 8.86 6.42
CA CYS A 150 -10.25 9.33 7.36
C CYS A 150 -10.98 10.12 8.45
N ILE A 151 -10.77 9.73 9.71
CA ILE A 151 -11.29 10.44 10.87
C ILE A 151 -10.08 10.88 11.69
N ASP A 152 -9.89 12.17 11.86
CA ASP A 152 -8.78 12.71 12.65
C ASP A 152 -9.05 12.60 14.16
N ARG A 153 -8.12 13.13 14.97
CA ARG A 153 -8.21 13.06 16.44
C ARG A 153 -9.31 13.96 16.99
N GLU A 154 -9.70 14.97 16.24
CA GLU A 154 -10.76 15.92 16.53
C GLU A 154 -12.15 15.36 16.13
N GLY A 155 -12.17 14.23 15.41
CA GLY A 155 -13.39 13.58 14.93
C GLY A 155 -13.88 14.13 13.60
N SER A 156 -13.09 14.94 12.89
CA SER A 156 -13.44 15.43 11.56
C SER A 156 -13.38 14.29 10.56
N GLU A 157 -14.50 14.10 9.85
CA GLU A 157 -14.63 13.11 8.79
C GLU A 157 -14.13 13.67 7.45
N GLN A 158 -13.31 12.91 6.74
CA GLN A 158 -12.95 13.15 5.35
C GLN A 158 -13.18 11.91 4.50
N ARG A 159 -13.90 12.10 3.39
CA ARG A 159 -14.10 11.08 2.35
C ARG A 159 -13.13 11.34 1.21
N LEU A 160 -12.11 10.50 1.10
CA LEU A 160 -11.02 10.66 0.15
C LEU A 160 -11.22 9.74 -1.05
N ASP A 161 -11.15 10.31 -2.26
CA ASP A 161 -11.12 9.51 -3.48
C ASP A 161 -9.82 8.67 -3.58
N TYR A 162 -9.66 7.93 -4.67
CA TYR A 162 -8.51 7.06 -4.84
C TYR A 162 -7.16 7.81 -4.82
N ILE A 163 -7.07 8.97 -5.48
CA ILE A 163 -5.81 9.73 -5.55
C ILE A 163 -5.53 10.42 -4.21
N SER A 164 -6.55 11.02 -3.60
CA SER A 164 -6.45 11.70 -2.32
C SER A 164 -6.08 10.71 -1.20
N SER A 165 -6.73 9.55 -1.13
CA SER A 165 -6.40 8.51 -0.13
C SER A 165 -5.00 7.92 -0.33
N ARG A 166 -4.55 7.77 -1.58
CA ARG A 166 -3.19 7.36 -1.90
C ARG A 166 -2.17 8.37 -1.36
N LYS A 167 -2.40 9.67 -1.56
CA LYS A 167 -1.47 10.73 -1.11
C LYS A 167 -1.51 10.92 0.42
N GLU A 168 -2.70 11.18 0.95
CA GLU A 168 -2.90 11.62 2.33
C GLU A 168 -2.83 10.49 3.35
N ILE A 169 -3.15 9.25 2.96
CA ILE A 169 -3.06 8.10 3.86
C ILE A 169 -1.84 7.25 3.48
N TYR A 170 -1.83 6.66 2.28
CA TYR A 170 -0.85 5.61 1.98
C TYR A 170 0.58 6.15 1.89
N VAL A 171 0.85 7.07 0.97
CA VAL A 171 2.20 7.58 0.69
C VAL A 171 2.74 8.35 1.88
N LYS A 172 1.96 9.29 2.41
CA LYS A 172 2.34 10.10 3.57
C LYS A 172 2.73 9.25 4.77
N GLU A 173 1.85 8.35 5.20
CA GLU A 173 2.10 7.56 6.41
C GLU A 173 3.17 6.49 6.19
N TYR A 174 3.20 5.84 5.02
CA TYR A 174 4.25 4.88 4.69
C TYR A 174 5.63 5.54 4.76
N ILE A 175 5.81 6.68 4.09
CA ILE A 175 7.08 7.43 4.06
C ILE A 175 7.50 7.82 5.47
N ARG A 176 6.59 8.39 6.26
CA ARG A 176 6.84 8.78 7.65
C ARG A 176 7.36 7.61 8.48
N LEU A 177 6.72 6.45 8.37
CA LEU A 177 7.06 5.25 9.13
C LEU A 177 8.36 4.60 8.66
N ILE A 178 8.69 4.60 7.36
CA ILE A 178 9.95 4.00 6.88
C ILE A 178 11.17 4.89 7.16
N LYS A 179 11.01 6.22 7.20
CA LYS A 179 12.11 7.17 7.39
C LYS A 179 12.84 6.98 8.71
N VAL A 180 12.15 6.50 9.74
CA VAL A 180 12.75 6.21 11.05
C VAL A 180 13.48 4.86 11.11
N LEU A 181 13.42 4.04 10.06
CA LEU A 181 14.02 2.71 10.04
C LEU A 181 15.51 2.76 9.65
N PRO A 182 16.39 1.97 10.30
CA PRO A 182 17.80 1.88 9.93
C PRO A 182 18.02 1.43 8.47
N GLU A 183 17.13 0.60 7.93
CA GLU A 183 17.17 0.14 6.54
C GLU A 183 17.00 1.29 5.55
N TYR A 184 16.17 2.28 5.87
CA TYR A 184 15.97 3.46 5.03
C TYR A 184 17.24 4.30 4.98
N ALA A 185 17.81 4.64 6.15
CA ALA A 185 19.07 5.39 6.24
C ALA A 185 20.22 4.70 5.47
N LYS A 186 20.29 3.36 5.53
CA LYS A 186 21.26 2.58 4.76
C LYS A 186 21.08 2.71 3.25
N LEU A 187 19.85 2.77 2.76
CA LEU A 187 19.59 2.96 1.33
C LEU A 187 19.92 4.39 0.89
N LEU A 188 19.57 5.39 1.71
CA LEU A 188 19.87 6.78 1.43
C LEU A 188 21.39 7.02 1.37
N ASN A 189 22.16 6.52 2.34
CA ASN A 189 23.62 6.66 2.33
C ASN A 189 24.26 6.05 1.07
N LYS A 190 23.77 4.89 0.62
CA LYS A 190 24.23 4.29 -0.63
C LYS A 190 24.04 5.21 -1.84
N LEU A 191 22.91 5.89 -1.91
CA LEU A 191 22.65 6.86 -2.98
C LEU A 191 23.57 8.07 -2.88
N LYS A 192 23.82 8.58 -1.66
CA LYS A 192 24.77 9.68 -1.41
C LYS A 192 26.21 9.30 -1.79
N ASP A 193 26.59 8.06 -1.57
CA ASP A 193 27.88 7.49 -1.97
C ASP A 193 27.97 7.21 -3.50
N GLY A 194 26.93 7.55 -4.27
CA GLY A 194 26.87 7.37 -5.72
C GLY A 194 26.46 5.97 -6.19
N GLU A 195 26.08 5.05 -5.30
CA GLU A 195 25.56 3.74 -5.71
C GLU A 195 24.19 3.87 -6.38
N ASN A 196 23.92 3.01 -7.38
CA ASN A 196 22.60 2.91 -7.98
C ASN A 196 21.75 1.84 -7.29
N ILE A 197 20.45 2.09 -7.13
CA ILE A 197 19.51 1.18 -6.47
C ILE A 197 18.41 0.79 -7.44
N MET A 198 18.11 -0.51 -7.52
CA MET A 198 16.99 -1.02 -8.31
C MET A 198 15.94 -1.63 -7.38
N ILE A 199 14.75 -1.04 -7.37
CA ILE A 199 13.63 -1.43 -6.51
C ILE A 199 12.68 -2.36 -7.28
N CYS A 200 12.60 -3.61 -6.86
CA CYS A 200 11.80 -4.64 -7.53
C CYS A 200 10.47 -4.86 -6.80
N GLU A 201 9.36 -4.71 -7.54
CA GLU A 201 8.01 -4.71 -6.96
C GLU A 201 6.94 -5.07 -8.02
N VAL A 202 5.72 -5.47 -7.63
CA VAL A 202 4.65 -5.93 -8.54
C VAL A 202 3.84 -4.76 -9.14
N ASP A 203 3.62 -3.74 -8.33
CA ASP A 203 2.82 -2.52 -8.54
C ASP A 203 3.71 -1.30 -8.92
N VAL A 204 4.69 -1.51 -9.81
CA VAL A 204 5.48 -0.47 -10.51
C VAL A 204 5.13 -0.45 -12.01
N PRO A 205 5.49 0.60 -12.78
CA PRO A 205 5.26 0.65 -14.22
C PRO A 205 5.87 -0.54 -14.97
N ALA A 206 5.25 -0.91 -16.09
CA ALA A 206 5.71 -1.98 -16.96
C ALA A 206 5.22 -1.74 -18.39
N LYS A 207 5.99 -2.21 -19.39
CA LYS A 207 5.77 -1.93 -20.82
C LYS A 207 4.39 -2.31 -21.34
N ASN A 208 3.75 -3.30 -20.73
CA ASN A 208 2.43 -3.81 -21.16
C ASN A 208 1.31 -3.52 -20.16
N LYS A 209 1.52 -2.60 -19.20
CA LYS A 209 0.45 -2.14 -18.30
C LYS A 209 -0.33 -0.99 -18.93
N ARG A 210 -1.51 -0.74 -18.37
CA ARG A 210 -2.38 0.35 -18.80
C ARG A 210 -1.85 1.62 -18.15
N GLY A 211 -1.10 2.42 -18.91
CA GLY A 211 -0.55 3.69 -18.44
C GLY A 211 0.42 4.27 -19.46
N GLU A 212 0.65 5.57 -19.37
CA GLU A 212 1.53 6.30 -20.30
C GLU A 212 3.03 6.01 -20.03
N TYR A 213 3.35 5.50 -18.84
CA TYR A 213 4.74 5.28 -18.39
C TYR A 213 5.28 3.88 -18.72
N GLY A 214 4.47 3.03 -19.37
CA GLY A 214 4.92 1.75 -19.88
C GLY A 214 6.00 1.91 -20.96
N ASP A 215 5.87 2.94 -21.80
CA ASP A 215 6.78 3.20 -22.92
C ASP A 215 8.19 3.59 -22.46
N ASP A 216 8.33 4.10 -21.24
CA ASP A 216 9.63 4.41 -20.63
C ASP A 216 10.31 3.18 -19.99
N CYS A 217 9.65 2.02 -20.01
CA CYS A 217 10.23 0.78 -19.51
C CYS A 217 11.02 0.06 -20.60
N ASP A 218 12.16 -0.54 -20.24
CA ASP A 218 12.85 -1.47 -21.13
C ASP A 218 12.10 -2.82 -21.29
N ASP A 219 12.65 -3.72 -22.11
CA ASP A 219 12.06 -5.05 -22.34
C ASP A 219 12.04 -5.95 -21.09
N ASN A 220 12.79 -5.58 -20.05
CA ASN A 220 12.82 -6.25 -18.75
C ASN A 220 11.89 -5.59 -17.72
N ASN A 221 11.06 -4.63 -18.15
CA ASN A 221 10.22 -3.77 -17.31
C ASN A 221 11.02 -3.01 -16.26
N ILE A 222 12.23 -2.58 -16.61
CA ILE A 222 13.06 -1.69 -15.80
C ILE A 222 12.77 -0.25 -16.24
N CYS A 223 12.54 0.62 -15.27
CA CYS A 223 12.17 2.01 -15.50
C CYS A 223 12.99 2.92 -14.59
N ASN A 224 13.71 3.89 -15.15
CA ASN A 224 14.42 4.89 -14.36
C ASN A 224 13.43 5.87 -13.73
N MET A 225 13.63 6.18 -12.46
CA MET A 225 12.74 7.05 -11.68
C MET A 225 13.40 8.40 -11.41
N THR A 226 12.60 9.45 -11.59
CA THR A 226 12.90 10.82 -11.16
C THR A 226 11.76 11.31 -10.25
N ILE A 227 11.97 12.45 -9.57
CA ILE A 227 10.95 13.07 -8.72
C ILE A 227 9.72 13.41 -9.56
N GLU A 228 9.91 14.05 -10.71
CA GLU A 228 8.85 14.50 -11.61
C GLU A 228 8.01 13.32 -12.11
N LYS A 229 8.67 12.22 -12.50
CA LYS A 229 7.98 11.00 -12.95
C LYS A 229 7.14 10.37 -11.84
N LEU A 230 7.66 10.34 -10.61
CA LEU A 230 6.94 9.80 -9.46
C LEU A 230 5.76 10.68 -9.08
N GLU A 231 5.87 12.01 -9.19
CA GLU A 231 4.76 12.93 -8.98
C GLU A 231 3.65 12.75 -10.01
N LEU A 232 4.00 12.53 -11.27
CA LEU A 232 3.02 12.21 -12.30
C LEU A 232 2.33 10.87 -12.01
N LEU A 233 3.09 9.80 -11.74
CA LEU A 233 2.56 8.47 -11.39
C LEU A 233 1.66 8.52 -10.14
N LEU A 234 1.98 9.37 -9.18
CA LEU A 234 1.20 9.55 -7.95
C LEU A 234 -0.22 10.07 -8.24
N ASN A 235 -0.39 10.81 -9.34
CA ASN A 235 -1.68 11.34 -9.81
C ASN A 235 -2.37 10.45 -10.85
N ASP A 236 -1.72 9.39 -11.32
CA ASP A 236 -2.25 8.51 -12.37
C ASP A 236 -3.12 7.40 -11.77
N THR A 237 -4.38 7.32 -12.22
CA THR A 237 -5.34 6.28 -11.80
C THR A 237 -5.27 5.01 -12.65
N SER A 238 -4.62 5.06 -13.81
CA SER A 238 -4.45 3.93 -14.72
C SER A 238 -3.39 2.94 -14.20
N GLU A 239 -2.37 3.47 -13.52
CA GLU A 239 -1.29 2.70 -12.91
C GLU A 239 -1.44 2.58 -11.39
N ALA A 240 -0.93 1.46 -10.86
CA ALA A 240 -0.82 1.27 -9.42
C ALA A 240 0.40 2.05 -8.90
N PHE A 241 0.24 2.73 -7.76
CA PHE A 241 1.35 3.37 -7.06
C PHE A 241 1.78 2.54 -5.85
N GLY A 242 2.62 1.53 -6.08
CA GLY A 242 3.06 0.60 -5.04
C GLY A 242 4.01 1.22 -4.01
N HIS A 243 4.23 0.49 -2.90
CA HIS A 243 5.20 0.85 -1.86
C HIS A 243 6.64 0.97 -2.37
N GLY A 244 7.01 0.26 -3.45
CA GLY A 244 8.30 0.43 -4.11
C GLY A 244 8.49 1.84 -4.68
N LEU A 245 7.44 2.42 -5.25
CA LEU A 245 7.44 3.80 -5.74
C LEU A 245 7.42 4.81 -4.59
N CYS A 246 6.72 4.52 -3.49
CA CYS A 246 6.77 5.35 -2.29
C CYS A 246 8.20 5.44 -1.71
N LEU A 247 8.89 4.30 -1.64
CA LEU A 247 10.30 4.24 -1.21
C LEU A 247 11.22 4.99 -2.17
N ALA A 248 11.06 4.80 -3.49
CA ALA A 248 11.82 5.53 -4.50
C ALA A 248 11.63 7.04 -4.33
N TYR A 249 10.39 7.48 -4.15
CA TYR A 249 10.03 8.90 -4.04
C TYR A 249 10.69 9.55 -2.83
N SER A 250 10.53 8.93 -1.66
CA SER A 250 11.15 9.42 -0.42
C SER A 250 12.68 9.50 -0.53
N LEU A 251 13.33 8.47 -1.08
CA LEU A 251 14.79 8.45 -1.22
C LEU A 251 15.29 9.53 -2.18
N LEU A 252 14.57 9.80 -3.27
CA LEU A 252 14.95 10.84 -4.23
C LEU A 252 14.77 12.24 -3.65
N LEU A 253 13.69 12.49 -2.90
CA LEU A 253 13.47 13.77 -2.22
C LEU A 253 14.61 14.06 -1.24
N ASP A 254 14.92 13.12 -0.33
CA ASP A 254 15.99 13.31 0.66
C ASP A 254 17.39 13.43 0.03
N LEU A 255 17.61 12.75 -1.10
CA LEU A 255 18.86 12.87 -1.86
C LEU A 255 18.96 14.26 -2.51
N HIS A 256 17.86 14.76 -3.07
CA HIS A 256 17.81 16.10 -3.66
C HIS A 256 18.07 17.17 -2.62
N GLU A 257 17.39 17.12 -1.46
CA GLU A 257 17.63 18.02 -0.33
C GLU A 257 19.10 18.01 0.10
N HIS A 258 19.69 16.81 0.24
CA HIS A 258 21.10 16.70 0.61
C HIS A 258 22.05 17.37 -0.38
N ASN A 259 21.78 17.28 -1.68
CA ASN A 259 22.60 17.89 -2.72
C ASN A 259 22.47 19.41 -2.78
N LEU A 260 21.41 20.00 -2.22
CA LEU A 260 21.26 21.45 -2.10
C LEU A 260 22.06 22.02 -0.92
N ASP A 261 22.31 21.19 0.10
CA ASP A 261 23.05 21.57 1.32
C ASP A 261 24.58 21.43 1.18
N THR A 262 25.06 20.75 0.14
CA THR A 262 26.50 20.48 -0.12
C THR A 262 27.05 21.36 -1.24
#